data_AF-A0A2T6BG92-F1
#
_entry.id   AF-A0A2T6BG92-F1
#
_cell.length_a   1.000
_cell.length_b   1.000
_cell.length_c   1.000
_cell.angle_alpha   90.00
_cell.angle_beta   90.00
_cell.angle_gamma   90.00
#
_symmetry.space_group_name_H-M   'P 1'
#
loop_
_entity.id
_entity.type
_entity.pdbx_description
1 polymer ?
#
loop_
_entity_poly.entity_id
_entity_poly.type
_entity_poly.pdbx_seq_one_letter_code
_entity_poly.pdbx_strand_id
1 'polypeptide(L)'
;MVAMIDAYDRRIVSFDVQAFCRDDEAIHALHLAVNQTYPEGIREVDSRLKLVHDNGPQFTSRDFLKTQSNALIERWFRSLKEEEIWLHEYASIREVREAVNRYVHWYNEERPHSSLRYKSPMEYHQTHLMLAA
;
A
#
# COMPACT_ATOMS: atom_id res chain seq x y z
N MET A 1 -1.66 -11.95 2.00
CA MET A 1 -1.60 -10.54 2.39
C MET A 1 -1.84 -9.71 1.15
N VAL A 2 -2.73 -8.73 1.24
CA VAL A 2 -2.96 -7.72 0.20
C VAL A 2 -2.52 -6.39 0.77
N ALA A 3 -1.89 -5.53 -0.03
CA ALA A 3 -1.48 -4.20 0.37
C ALA A 3 -1.64 -3.23 -0.80
N MET A 4 -2.02 -1.99 -0.49
CA MET A 4 -2.22 -0.92 -1.42
C MET A 4 -1.26 0.22 -1.10
N ILE A 5 -0.57 0.69 -2.13
CA ILE A 5 0.38 1.78 -2.03
C ILE A 5 -0.08 2.94 -2.90
N ASP A 6 -0.08 4.15 -2.34
CA ASP A 6 -0.24 5.37 -3.13
C ASP A 6 1.07 5.62 -3.89
N ALA A 7 0.99 5.64 -5.23
CA ALA A 7 2.15 5.83 -6.08
C ALA A 7 2.72 7.26 -6.03
N TYR A 8 1.94 8.23 -5.57
CA TYR A 8 2.35 9.63 -5.45
C TYR A 8 3.27 9.83 -4.24
N ASP A 9 2.80 9.49 -3.05
CA ASP A 9 3.51 9.75 -1.78
C ASP A 9 4.12 8.51 -1.13
N ARG A 10 3.99 7.33 -1.77
CA ARG A 10 4.51 6.03 -1.31
C ARG A 10 3.84 5.48 -0.06
N ARG A 11 2.78 6.09 0.49
CA ARG A 11 2.12 5.56 1.69
C ARG A 11 1.47 4.21 1.40
N ILE A 12 1.59 3.29 2.35
CA ILE A 12 0.69 2.14 2.42
C ILE A 12 -0.64 2.64 2.96
N VAL A 13 -1.65 2.68 2.10
CA VAL A 13 -2.97 3.27 2.41
C VAL A 13 -3.93 2.23 2.97
N SER A 14 -3.79 0.98 2.58
CA SER A 14 -4.50 -0.15 3.19
C SER A 14 -3.70 -1.44 3.05
N PHE A 15 -3.94 -2.38 3.95
CA PHE A 15 -3.42 -3.73 3.85
C PHE A 15 -4.28 -4.68 4.67
N ASP A 16 -4.28 -5.95 4.30
CA ASP A 16 -4.89 -7.01 5.08
C ASP A 16 -3.98 -8.25 5.11
N VAL A 17 -3.82 -8.81 6.31
CA VAL A 17 -2.99 -9.98 6.58
C VAL A 17 -3.91 -11.11 7.01
N GLN A 18 -4.02 -12.10 6.15
CA GLN A 18 -4.90 -13.25 6.33
C GLN A 18 -4.12 -14.52 6.01
N ALA A 19 -4.53 -15.63 6.63
CA ALA A 19 -3.93 -16.94 6.40
C ALA A 19 -4.20 -17.47 4.98
N PHE A 20 -5.27 -16.98 4.35
CA PHE A 20 -5.68 -17.31 2.99
C PHE A 20 -5.85 -16.02 2.18
N CYS A 21 -5.71 -16.13 0.85
CA CYS A 21 -5.87 -15.02 -0.08
C CYS A 21 -7.04 -15.33 -1.01
N ARG A 22 -8.25 -14.98 -0.59
CA ARG A 22 -9.49 -15.07 -1.36
C ARG A 22 -9.84 -13.68 -1.92
N ASP A 23 -10.83 -13.67 -2.80
CA ASP A 23 -11.29 -12.52 -3.57
C ASP A 23 -11.99 -11.44 -2.71
N ASP A 24 -12.68 -11.84 -1.64
CA ASP A 24 -13.34 -10.95 -0.69
C ASP A 24 -12.36 -10.06 0.08
N GLU A 25 -11.19 -10.57 0.47
CA GLU A 25 -10.17 -9.77 1.14
C GLU A 25 -9.59 -8.66 0.25
N ALA A 26 -9.36 -8.96 -1.02
CA ALA A 26 -8.86 -7.98 -1.98
C ALA A 26 -9.87 -6.84 -2.20
N ILE A 27 -11.16 -7.18 -2.30
CA ILE A 27 -12.25 -6.20 -2.41
C ILE A 27 -12.35 -5.36 -1.13
N HIS A 28 -12.24 -5.99 0.05
CA HIS A 28 -12.28 -5.28 1.32
C HIS A 28 -11.11 -4.28 1.45
N ALA A 29 -9.88 -4.70 1.16
CA ALA A 29 -8.71 -3.82 1.17
C ALA A 29 -8.86 -2.63 0.19
N LEU A 30 -9.47 -2.87 -0.98
CA LEU A 30 -9.77 -1.82 -1.96
C LEU A 30 -10.79 -0.81 -1.42
N HIS A 31 -11.88 -1.29 -0.82
CA HIS A 31 -12.87 -0.42 -0.19
C HIS A 31 -12.25 0.45 0.91
N LEU A 32 -11.39 -0.11 1.76
CA LEU A 32 -10.68 0.67 2.78
C LEU A 32 -9.79 1.76 2.14
N ALA A 33 -8.94 1.38 1.19
CA ALA A 33 -8.01 2.31 0.55
C ALA A 33 -8.72 3.45 -0.20
N VAL A 34 -9.76 3.15 -0.97
CA VAL A 34 -10.40 4.16 -1.82
C VAL A 34 -11.42 4.96 -1.01
N ASN A 35 -12.38 4.28 -0.39
CA ASN A 35 -13.53 4.95 0.20
C ASN A 35 -13.23 5.56 1.57
N GLN A 36 -12.26 5.02 2.34
CA GLN A 36 -11.92 5.59 3.64
C GLN A 36 -10.77 6.58 3.58
N THR A 37 -9.73 6.32 2.77
CA THR A 37 -8.59 7.24 2.67
C THR A 37 -8.89 8.45 1.77
N TYR A 38 -9.74 8.30 0.75
CA TYR A 38 -10.10 9.37 -0.18
C TYR A 38 -11.62 9.55 -0.27
N PRO A 39 -12.30 9.93 0.83
CA PRO A 39 -13.77 10.04 0.86
C PRO A 39 -14.32 11.11 -0.10
N GLU A 40 -13.51 12.12 -0.40
CA GLU A 40 -13.83 13.20 -1.36
C GLU A 40 -13.53 12.80 -2.83
N GLY A 41 -13.13 11.55 -3.07
CA GLY A 41 -12.75 11.04 -4.38
C GLY A 41 -11.40 11.55 -4.87
N ILE A 42 -11.12 11.28 -6.15
CA ILE A 42 -9.86 11.63 -6.82
C ILE A 42 -10.07 12.96 -7.53
N ARG A 43 -9.22 13.95 -7.23
CA ARG A 43 -9.36 15.34 -7.70
C ARG A 43 -9.13 15.54 -9.21
N GLU A 44 -8.86 14.49 -9.98
CA GLU A 44 -8.55 14.59 -11.42
C GLU A 44 -9.62 13.87 -12.28
N VAL A 45 -10.37 14.67 -13.05
CA VAL A 45 -11.54 14.23 -13.83
C VAL A 45 -11.14 13.61 -15.18
N ASP A 46 -9.92 13.85 -15.67
CA ASP A 46 -9.49 13.48 -17.03
C ASP A 46 -8.52 12.27 -17.07
N SER A 47 -8.14 11.72 -15.92
CA SER A 47 -7.44 10.43 -15.86
C SER A 47 -8.10 9.50 -14.85
N ARG A 48 -8.75 8.46 -15.38
CA ARG A 48 -9.36 7.37 -14.58
C ARG A 48 -8.38 6.84 -13.54
N LEU A 49 -8.87 6.52 -12.33
CA LEU A 49 -8.13 5.77 -11.31
C LEU A 49 -7.45 4.56 -11.95
N LYS A 50 -6.14 4.45 -11.80
CA LYS A 50 -5.37 3.31 -12.31
C LYS A 50 -5.03 2.39 -11.17
N LEU A 51 -5.67 1.23 -11.15
CA LEU A 51 -5.33 0.14 -10.25
C LEU A 51 -4.32 -0.78 -10.96
N VAL A 52 -3.14 -0.93 -10.37
CA VAL A 52 -2.04 -1.76 -10.90
C VAL A 52 -1.84 -2.93 -9.94
N HIS A 53 -1.80 -4.16 -10.46
CA HIS A 53 -1.63 -5.39 -9.67
C HIS A 53 -0.61 -6.33 -10.32
N ASP A 54 -0.12 -7.30 -9.53
CA ASP A 54 0.96 -8.25 -9.87
C ASP A 54 0.59 -9.37 -10.87
N ASN A 55 -0.56 -9.29 -11.54
CA ASN A 55 -1.12 -10.36 -12.36
C ASN A 55 -1.33 -11.71 -11.65
N GLY A 56 -1.48 -11.72 -10.32
CA GLY A 56 -2.01 -12.88 -9.61
C GLY A 56 -3.36 -13.34 -10.22
N PRO A 57 -3.69 -14.64 -10.18
CA PRO A 57 -4.90 -15.20 -10.79
C PRO A 57 -6.21 -14.55 -10.28
N GLN A 58 -6.16 -13.87 -9.13
CA GLN A 58 -7.26 -13.14 -8.50
C GLN A 58 -7.68 -11.85 -9.24
N PHE A 59 -6.89 -11.32 -10.18
CA PHE A 59 -7.10 -9.99 -10.77
C PHE A 59 -7.12 -10.00 -12.31
N THR A 60 -7.91 -10.87 -12.94
CA THR A 60 -7.88 -11.10 -14.41
C THR A 60 -8.86 -10.25 -15.24
N SER A 61 -9.43 -9.17 -14.69
CA SER A 61 -10.35 -8.29 -15.44
C SER A 61 -9.60 -7.35 -16.40
N ARG A 62 -10.25 -6.97 -17.52
CA ARG A 62 -9.66 -6.13 -18.58
C ARG A 62 -9.43 -4.66 -18.17
N ASP A 63 -10.01 -4.22 -17.06
CA ASP A 63 -9.95 -2.83 -16.60
C ASP A 63 -8.67 -2.47 -15.83
N PHE A 64 -7.86 -3.49 -15.51
CA PHE A 64 -6.56 -3.31 -14.88
C PHE A 64 -5.50 -2.94 -15.93
N LEU A 65 -5.44 -1.65 -16.26
CA LEU A 65 -4.49 -1.14 -17.25
C LEU A 65 -3.03 -1.30 -16.80
N LYS A 66 -2.23 -1.83 -17.71
CA LYS A 66 -0.77 -2.02 -17.60
C LYS A 66 -0.07 -0.65 -17.65
N THR A 67 0.15 0.00 -16.51
CA THR A 67 1.01 1.19 -16.43
C THR A 67 2.04 1.07 -15.30
N GLN A 68 3.28 1.45 -15.60
CA GLN A 68 4.47 1.54 -14.74
C GLN A 68 4.40 0.84 -13.37
N SER A 69 4.60 -0.47 -13.47
CA SER A 69 5.29 -1.37 -12.55
C SER A 69 4.71 -1.54 -11.14
N ASN A 70 4.26 -2.77 -10.88
CA ASN A 70 4.20 -3.38 -9.56
C ASN A 70 5.52 -3.27 -8.77
N ALA A 71 6.61 -2.80 -9.37
CA ALA A 71 7.91 -2.62 -8.73
C ALA A 71 7.86 -1.82 -7.42
N LEU A 72 6.92 -0.88 -7.25
CA LEU A 72 6.75 -0.14 -5.99
C LEU A 72 6.28 -1.05 -4.86
N ILE A 73 5.16 -1.73 -5.08
CA ILE A 73 4.59 -2.64 -4.08
C ILE A 73 5.46 -3.89 -3.91
N GLU A 74 6.09 -4.39 -4.98
CA GLU A 74 7.06 -5.48 -4.92
C GLU A 74 8.31 -5.10 -4.11
N ARG A 75 8.83 -3.88 -4.30
CA ARG A 75 9.96 -3.38 -3.50
C ARG A 75 9.56 -3.26 -2.04
N TRP A 76 8.36 -2.76 -1.76
CA TRP A 76 7.83 -2.68 -0.41
C TRP A 76 7.71 -4.06 0.24
N PHE A 77 7.12 -5.04 -0.46
CA PHE A 77 7.01 -6.41 0.03
C PHE A 77 8.36 -7.06 0.27
N ARG A 78 9.37 -6.76 -0.56
CA ARG A 78 10.74 -7.24 -0.33
C ARG A 78 11.30 -6.69 0.97
N SER A 79 11.20 -5.38 1.19
CA SER A 79 11.63 -4.74 2.43
C SER A 79 10.92 -5.28 3.65
N LEU A 80 9.59 -5.43 3.62
CA LEU A 80 8.82 -6.03 4.71
C LEU A 80 9.33 -7.45 5.04
N LYS A 81 9.60 -8.26 4.01
CA LYS A 81 10.09 -9.62 4.22
C LYS A 81 11.48 -9.64 4.84
N GLU A 82 12.41 -8.86 4.30
CA GLU A 82 13.80 -8.82 4.73
C GLU A 82 13.98 -8.20 6.12
N GLU A 83 13.19 -7.17 6.44
CA GLU A 83 13.38 -6.34 7.63
C GLU A 83 12.49 -6.77 8.81
N GLU A 84 11.39 -7.48 8.57
CA GLU A 84 10.45 -7.91 9.61
C GLU A 84 10.19 -9.42 9.53
N ILE A 85 9.63 -9.92 8.42
CA ILE A 85 9.08 -11.29 8.41
C ILE A 85 10.15 -12.39 8.52
N TRP A 86 11.31 -12.24 7.86
CA TRP A 86 12.35 -13.27 7.87
C TRP A 86 13.20 -13.27 9.15
N LEU A 87 13.11 -12.21 9.95
CA LEU A 87 13.90 -12.05 11.18
C LEU A 87 13.18 -12.59 12.42
N HIS A 88 11.90 -12.94 12.29
CA HIS A 88 11.05 -13.28 13.43
C HIS A 88 10.28 -14.58 13.20
N GLU A 89 10.05 -15.31 14.29
CA GLU A 89 9.08 -16.41 14.34
C GLU A 89 7.80 -15.90 15.00
N TYR A 90 6.65 -16.24 14.39
CA TYR A 90 5.34 -15.85 14.90
C TYR A 90 4.55 -17.09 15.29
N ALA A 91 3.99 -17.10 16.50
CA ALA A 91 3.19 -18.20 17.02
C ALA A 91 1.74 -18.18 16.51
N SER A 92 1.28 -17.04 15.96
CA SER A 92 -0.09 -16.91 15.44
C SER A 92 -0.22 -15.84 14.35
N ILE A 93 -1.28 -15.95 13.53
CA ILE A 93 -1.64 -14.92 12.54
C ILE A 93 -1.92 -13.55 13.20
N ARG A 94 -2.36 -13.53 14.46
CA ARG A 94 -2.58 -12.30 15.22
C ARG A 94 -1.24 -11.58 15.46
N GLU A 95 -0.20 -12.30 15.83
CA GLU A 95 1.14 -11.72 16.02
C GLU A 95 1.70 -11.18 14.71
N VAL A 96 1.50 -11.90 13.59
CA VAL A 96 1.89 -11.41 12.26
C VAL A 96 1.16 -10.10 11.93
N ARG A 97 -0.15 -10.02 12.20
CA ARG A 97 -0.93 -8.77 11.98
C ARG A 97 -0.37 -7.61 12.79
N GLU A 98 -0.11 -7.83 14.07
CA GLU A 98 0.42 -6.79 14.95
C GLU A 98 1.82 -6.34 14.51
N ALA A 99 2.68 -7.26 14.09
CA ALA A 99 4.00 -6.97 13.53
C ALA A 99 3.91 -6.14 12.25
N VAL A 100 3.09 -6.58 11.29
CA VAL A 100 2.87 -5.86 10.03
C VAL A 100 2.25 -4.49 10.29
N ASN A 101 1.31 -4.35 11.23
CA ASN A 101 0.74 -3.05 11.62
C ASN A 101 1.82 -2.09 12.11
N ARG A 102 2.70 -2.54 13.01
CA ARG A 102 3.83 -1.74 13.50
C ARG A 102 4.79 -1.37 12.38
N TYR A 103 5.12 -2.32 11.52
CA TYR A 103 6.00 -2.09 10.38
C TYR A 103 5.42 -1.06 9.40
N VAL A 104 4.13 -1.15 9.07
CA VAL A 104 3.46 -0.19 8.18
C VAL A 104 3.42 1.19 8.80
N HIS A 105 3.14 1.29 10.11
CA HIS A 105 3.20 2.58 10.82
C HIS A 105 4.58 3.20 10.71
N TRP A 106 5.63 2.47 11.07
CA TRP A 106 7.02 2.93 10.93
C TRP A 106 7.36 3.30 9.48
N TYR A 107 6.95 2.49 8.51
CA TYR A 107 7.18 2.74 7.09
C TYR A 107 6.57 4.08 6.64
N ASN A 108 5.32 4.35 7.05
CA ASN A 108 4.60 5.55 6.64
C ASN A 108 5.08 6.81 7.38
N GLU A 109 5.40 6.71 8.67
CA GLU A 109 5.71 7.86 9.52
C GLU A 109 7.20 8.20 9.55
N GLU A 110 8.09 7.21 9.47
CA GLU A 110 9.51 7.37 9.80
C GLU A 110 10.47 7.01 8.67
N ARG A 111 10.13 6.07 7.77
CA ARG A 111 11.08 5.56 6.78
C ARG A 111 11.41 6.60 5.69
N PRO A 112 12.66 7.06 5.55
CA PRO A 112 13.00 8.02 4.51
C PRO A 112 13.09 7.35 3.14
N HIS A 113 12.55 8.00 2.11
CA HIS A 113 12.64 7.54 0.73
C HIS A 113 13.46 8.52 -0.13
N SER A 114 14.47 8.00 -0.84
CA SER A 114 15.27 8.83 -1.75
C SER A 114 14.42 9.49 -2.85
N SER A 115 13.38 8.79 -3.35
CA SER A 115 12.41 9.35 -4.29
C SER A 115 11.56 10.48 -3.72
N LEU A 116 11.48 10.60 -2.40
CA LEU A 116 10.73 11.63 -1.67
C LEU A 116 11.66 12.67 -1.04
N ARG A 117 12.86 12.86 -1.59
CA ARG A 117 13.88 13.78 -1.05
C ARG A 117 14.25 13.46 0.40
N TYR A 118 14.33 12.16 0.73
CA TYR A 118 14.63 11.63 2.06
C TYR A 118 13.60 11.97 3.14
N LYS A 119 12.35 12.27 2.74
CA LYS A 119 11.21 12.36 3.65
C LYS A 119 10.54 11.00 3.83
N SER A 120 9.84 10.83 4.95
CA SER A 120 8.86 9.76 5.10
C SER A 120 7.64 9.98 4.19
N PRO A 121 6.88 8.92 3.87
CA PRO A 121 5.66 9.06 3.10
C PRO A 121 4.69 10.09 3.69
N MET A 122 4.52 10.11 5.02
CA MET A 122 3.64 11.06 5.70
C MET A 122 4.19 12.50 5.68
N GLU A 123 5.49 12.69 5.93
CA GLU A 123 6.12 14.01 5.83
C GLU A 123 5.99 14.61 4.42
N TYR A 124 6.17 13.78 3.39
CA TYR A 124 6.00 14.18 2.01
C TYR A 124 4.54 14.58 1.74
N HIS A 125 3.59 13.74 2.15
CA HIS A 125 2.16 14.01 2.02
C HIS A 125 1.74 15.33 2.66
N GLN A 126 2.11 15.56 3.93
CA GLN A 126 1.78 16.78 4.68
C GLN A 126 2.39 18.03 4.03
N THR A 127 3.63 17.95 3.54
CA THR A 127 4.27 19.07 2.83
C THR A 127 3.45 19.49 1.61
N HIS A 128 2.91 18.54 0.85
CA HIS A 128 2.20 18.84 -0.39
C HIS A 128 0.73 19.19 -0.16
N LEU A 129 0.09 18.68 0.92
CA LEU A 129 -1.21 19.16 1.36
C LEU A 129 -1.18 20.65 1.72
N MET A 130 -0.16 21.11 2.45
CA MET A 130 0.00 22.52 2.81
C MET A 130 0.24 23.44 1.60
N LEU A 131 0.80 22.90 0.51
CA LEU A 131 1.02 23.65 -0.74
C LEU A 131 -0.22 23.72 -1.64
N ALA A 132 -1.21 22.85 -1.39
CA ALA A 132 -2.44 22.75 -2.17
C ALA A 132 -3.66 23.41 -1.49
N ALA A 133 -3.48 23.97 -0.28
CA ALA A 133 -4.49 24.71 0.49
C ALA A 133 -4.28 26.22 0.35
#